data_AF-A0A0G4KM99-F1
#
_entry.id   AF-A0A0G4KM99-F1
#
_cell.length_a   1.000
_cell.length_b   1.000
_cell.length_c   1.000
_cell.angle_alpha   90.00
_cell.angle_beta   90.00
_cell.angle_gamma   90.00
#
_symmetry.space_group_name_H-M   'P 1'
#
loop_
_entity.id
_entity.type
_entity.pdbx_description
1 polymer ?
#
loop_
_entity_poly.entity_id
_entity_poly.type
_entity_poly.pdbx_seq_one_letter_code
_entity_poly.pdbx_strand_id
1 'polypeptide(L)'
;MHVLHILLAGKWDPINLIDDNDLWISSQGFITATGHAVSAAEAISHILEFDPGLEFMPFFFGIYLLQGSFLLLLIADKLQLEASPSVVKACETIVRAHEACVVTLNTEYQRNFSKVMRSALAQVRGRVPEDLGEQHQRRRELLALYRWTGDGTGLAL
;
A
#
# COMPACT_ATOMS: atom_id res chain seq x y z
N MET A 1 4.37 3.47 15.20
CA MET A 1 3.49 4.66 15.28
C MET A 1 2.94 5.11 13.92
N HIS A 2 3.72 5.11 12.83
CA HIS A 2 3.24 5.58 11.52
C HIS A 2 2.04 4.81 10.96
N VAL A 3 2.07 3.46 10.97
CA VAL A 3 0.95 2.65 10.50
C VAL A 3 -0.32 3.01 11.27
N LEU A 4 -0.27 3.02 12.61
CA LEU A 4 -1.42 3.44 13.45
C LEU A 4 -1.97 4.82 13.10
N HIS A 5 -1.12 5.79 12.72
CA HIS A 5 -1.60 7.10 12.29
C HIS A 5 -2.38 7.02 10.95
N ILE A 6 -1.87 6.27 9.97
CA ILE A 6 -2.56 6.02 8.69
C ILE A 6 -3.93 5.38 8.95
N LEU A 7 -3.94 4.41 9.86
CA LEU A 7 -5.14 3.72 10.33
C LEU A 7 -6.13 4.69 11.03
N LEU A 8 -5.68 5.78 11.64
CA LEU A 8 -6.58 6.76 12.26
C LEU A 8 -6.97 7.91 11.33
N ALA A 9 -6.46 7.95 10.08
CA ALA A 9 -6.75 9.01 9.12
C ALA A 9 -8.17 8.94 8.51
N GLY A 10 -8.96 7.91 8.88
CA GLY A 10 -10.40 7.87 8.64
C GLY A 10 -10.84 7.20 7.34
N LYS A 11 -9.92 6.77 6.46
CA LYS A 11 -10.27 6.06 5.22
C LYS A 11 -9.50 4.76 5.02
N TRP A 12 -10.26 3.69 4.89
CA TRP A 12 -9.72 2.33 4.93
C TRP A 12 -10.16 1.45 3.79
N ASP A 13 -11.33 1.70 3.21
CA ASP A 13 -11.79 0.92 2.07
C ASP A 13 -10.90 1.24 0.85
N PRO A 14 -10.11 0.28 0.34
CA PRO A 14 -9.17 0.53 -0.75
C PRO A 14 -9.85 0.92 -2.07
N ILE A 15 -11.12 0.54 -2.26
CA ILE A 15 -11.90 0.92 -3.45
C ILE A 15 -12.37 2.36 -3.33
N ASN A 16 -12.92 2.76 -2.17
CA ASN A 16 -13.31 4.15 -1.93
C ASN A 16 -12.10 5.10 -1.99
N LEU A 17 -10.94 4.62 -1.55
CA LEU A 17 -9.67 5.33 -1.67
C LEU A 17 -9.25 5.55 -3.13
N ILE A 18 -9.43 4.54 -4.00
CA ILE A 18 -9.13 4.66 -5.44
C ILE A 18 -10.17 5.52 -6.16
N ASP A 19 -11.45 5.34 -5.85
CA ASP A 19 -12.55 6.08 -6.47
C ASP A 19 -12.48 7.57 -6.10
N ASP A 20 -12.10 7.88 -4.85
CA ASP A 20 -11.92 9.24 -4.33
C ASP A 20 -13.10 10.19 -4.60
N ASN A 21 -14.33 9.69 -4.48
CA ASN A 21 -15.55 10.43 -4.80
C ASN A 21 -15.77 11.71 -3.97
N ASP A 22 -15.09 11.85 -2.83
CA ASP A 22 -15.18 12.99 -1.91
C ASP A 22 -13.91 13.87 -1.93
N LEU A 23 -13.01 13.66 -2.91
CA LEU A 23 -11.78 14.44 -3.11
C LEU A 23 -10.83 14.41 -1.90
N TRP A 24 -10.86 13.34 -1.11
CA TRP A 24 -10.02 13.20 0.07
C TRP A 24 -8.53 13.26 -0.25
N ILE A 25 -8.09 12.81 -1.44
CA ILE A 25 -6.68 12.92 -1.86
C ILE A 25 -6.19 14.37 -1.92
N SER A 26 -7.10 15.35 -2.03
CA SER A 26 -6.76 16.78 -2.02
C SER A 26 -6.73 17.38 -0.61
N SER A 27 -7.03 16.60 0.42
CA SER A 27 -7.11 17.07 1.81
C SER A 27 -5.74 17.12 2.50
N GLN A 28 -5.62 17.97 3.53
CA GLN A 28 -4.43 17.98 4.40
C GLN A 28 -4.25 16.66 5.17
N GLY A 29 -5.34 15.94 5.44
CA GLY A 29 -5.31 14.63 6.08
C GLY A 29 -4.57 13.61 5.21
N PHE A 30 -4.84 13.60 3.90
CA PHE A 30 -4.14 12.75 2.94
C PHE A 30 -2.65 13.08 2.84
N ILE A 31 -2.29 14.36 2.77
CA ILE A 31 -0.88 14.80 2.72
C ILE A 31 -0.13 14.32 3.97
N THR A 32 -0.74 14.48 5.15
CA THR A 32 -0.18 14.03 6.42
C THR A 32 0.00 12.51 6.43
N ALA A 33 -1.06 11.77 6.09
CA ALA A 33 -1.02 10.31 6.04
C ALA A 33 0.03 9.78 5.04
N THR A 34 0.20 10.47 3.92
CA THR A 34 1.23 10.17 2.90
C THR A 34 2.63 10.29 3.49
N GLY A 35 2.91 11.37 4.23
CA GLY A 35 4.17 11.53 4.95
C GLY A 35 4.42 10.39 5.93
N HIS A 36 3.39 9.99 6.69
CA HIS A 36 3.48 8.83 7.57
C HIS A 36 3.74 7.52 6.82
N ALA A 37 3.18 7.33 5.63
CA ALA A 37 3.40 6.12 4.84
C ALA A 37 4.85 6.03 4.31
N VAL A 38 5.42 7.15 3.89
CA VAL A 38 6.85 7.22 3.51
C VAL A 38 7.74 6.92 4.72
N SER A 39 7.49 7.52 5.89
CA SER A 39 8.25 7.22 7.10
C SER A 39 8.05 5.79 7.59
N ALA A 40 6.87 5.18 7.37
CA ALA A 40 6.65 3.77 7.65
C ALA A 40 7.53 2.87 6.77
N ALA A 41 7.64 3.18 5.46
CA ALA A 41 8.52 2.47 4.56
C ALA A 41 10.00 2.62 4.95
N GLU A 42 10.42 3.80 5.39
CA GLU A 42 11.77 4.03 5.92
C GLU A 42 12.05 3.16 7.16
N ALA A 43 11.13 3.13 8.12
CA ALA A 43 11.24 2.26 9.29
C ALA A 43 11.33 0.77 8.91
N ILE A 44 10.55 0.34 7.91
CA ILE A 44 10.63 -1.02 7.35
C ILE A 44 12.00 -1.28 6.72
N SER A 45 12.61 -0.30 6.04
CA SER A 45 13.97 -0.46 5.51
C SER A 45 14.96 -0.80 6.60
N HIS A 46 14.90 -0.13 7.75
CA HIS A 46 15.77 -0.44 8.88
C HIS A 46 15.46 -1.81 9.48
N ILE A 47 14.19 -2.20 9.58
CA ILE A 47 13.82 -3.55 10.07
C ILE A 47 14.45 -4.62 9.18
N LEU A 48 14.38 -4.46 7.86
CA LEU A 48 14.95 -5.43 6.91
C LEU A 48 16.48 -5.56 6.99
N GLU A 49 17.19 -4.61 7.61
CA GLU A 49 18.63 -4.74 7.87
C GLU A 49 18.92 -5.74 9.00
N PHE A 50 18.01 -5.86 9.97
CA PHE A 50 18.16 -6.74 11.14
C PHE A 50 17.36 -8.04 11.02
N ASP A 51 16.23 -8.00 10.32
CA ASP A 51 15.33 -9.12 10.07
C ASP A 51 14.94 -9.15 8.57
N PRO A 52 15.83 -9.62 7.68
CA PRO A 52 15.61 -9.60 6.24
C PRO A 52 14.42 -10.45 5.78
N GLY A 53 14.02 -11.44 6.58
CA GLY A 53 12.88 -12.32 6.30
C GLY A 53 11.56 -11.85 6.91
N LEU A 54 11.57 -10.81 7.76
CA LEU A 54 10.43 -10.47 8.62
C LEU A 54 9.95 -11.69 9.42
N GLU A 55 10.90 -12.44 9.98
CA GLU A 55 10.68 -13.64 10.78
C GLU A 55 10.16 -13.34 12.18
N PHE A 56 10.39 -12.13 12.68
CA PHE A 56 9.85 -11.73 13.97
C PHE A 56 8.36 -11.41 13.87
N MET A 57 7.52 -12.23 14.51
CA MET A 57 6.05 -12.09 14.55
C MET A 57 5.41 -11.94 13.14
N PRO A 58 5.64 -12.90 12.22
CA PRO A 58 5.35 -12.74 10.79
C PRO A 58 3.86 -12.55 10.51
N PHE A 59 2.99 -13.13 11.35
CA PHE A 59 1.54 -12.92 11.26
C PHE A 59 1.14 -11.46 11.50
N PHE A 60 1.61 -10.86 12.60
CA PHE A 60 1.25 -9.49 12.94
C PHE A 60 1.94 -8.48 12.01
N PHE A 61 3.22 -8.68 11.73
CA PHE A 61 3.95 -7.85 10.78
C PHE A 61 3.30 -7.89 9.40
N GLY A 62 2.86 -9.06 8.93
CA GLY A 62 2.15 -9.20 7.66
C GLY A 62 0.88 -8.34 7.58
N ILE A 63 0.10 -8.28 8.65
CA ILE A 63 -1.11 -7.45 8.73
C ILE A 63 -0.76 -5.96 8.72
N TYR A 64 0.16 -5.52 9.58
CA TYR A 64 0.57 -4.11 9.63
C TYR A 64 1.22 -3.64 8.34
N LEU A 65 2.03 -4.51 7.72
CA LEU A 65 2.69 -4.24 6.45
C LEU A 65 1.66 -4.04 5.34
N LEU A 66 0.65 -4.92 5.23
CA LEU A 66 -0.44 -4.76 4.26
C LEU A 66 -1.19 -3.44 4.49
N GLN A 67 -1.68 -3.24 5.71
CA GLN A 67 -2.52 -2.09 6.05
C GLN A 67 -1.81 -0.75 5.85
N GLY A 68 -0.54 -0.65 6.27
CA GLY A 68 0.28 0.55 6.08
C GLY A 68 0.63 0.83 4.62
N SER A 69 0.45 -0.14 3.71
CA SER A 69 0.87 -0.03 2.32
C SER A 69 -0.23 0.40 1.35
N PHE A 70 -1.50 0.35 1.74
CA PHE A 70 -2.60 0.76 0.86
C PHE A 70 -2.49 2.20 0.40
N LEU A 71 -2.02 3.10 1.26
CA LEU A 71 -1.86 4.51 0.90
C LEU A 71 -0.75 4.71 -0.14
N LEU A 72 0.38 4.00 0.00
CA LEU A 72 1.46 4.04 -1.00
C LEU A 72 1.01 3.45 -2.34
N LEU A 73 0.18 2.40 -2.33
CA LEU A 73 -0.43 1.87 -3.54
C LEU A 73 -1.30 2.93 -4.24
N LEU A 74 -2.15 3.62 -3.48
CA LEU A 74 -3.00 4.68 -4.01
C LEU A 74 -2.18 5.82 -4.60
N ILE A 75 -1.16 6.30 -3.89
CA ILE A 75 -0.29 7.38 -4.36
C ILE A 75 0.44 6.98 -5.65
N ALA A 76 0.99 5.76 -5.69
CA ALA A 76 1.64 5.23 -6.88
C ALA A 76 0.69 5.16 -8.08
N ASP A 77 -0.56 4.75 -7.85
CA ASP A 77 -1.59 4.66 -8.90
C ASP A 77 -2.02 6.04 -9.43
N LYS A 78 -2.15 7.03 -8.54
CA LYS A 78 -2.61 8.38 -8.90
C LYS A 78 -1.51 9.24 -9.52
N LEU A 79 -0.29 9.20 -8.98
CA LEU A 79 0.81 10.04 -9.46
C LEU A 79 1.52 9.43 -10.66
N GLN A 80 1.63 8.10 -10.74
CA GLN A 80 2.34 7.41 -11.83
C GLN A 80 3.71 8.05 -12.11
N LEU A 81 3.91 8.62 -13.30
CA LEU A 81 5.17 9.27 -13.72
C LEU A 81 5.50 10.54 -12.93
N GLU A 82 4.53 11.12 -12.25
CA GLU A 82 4.68 12.32 -11.42
C GLU A 82 5.03 11.98 -9.96
N ALA A 83 5.19 10.68 -9.63
CA ALA A 83 5.57 10.27 -8.28
C ALA A 83 6.97 10.77 -7.93
N SER A 84 7.11 11.35 -6.73
CA SER A 84 8.41 11.83 -6.25
C SER A 84 9.38 10.67 -5.97
N PRO A 85 10.71 10.90 -6.03
CA PRO A 85 11.69 9.85 -5.77
C PRO A 85 11.54 9.19 -4.38
N SER A 86 11.06 9.92 -3.38
CA SER A 86 10.81 9.38 -2.04
C SER A 86 9.64 8.39 -2.03
N VAL A 87 8.57 8.66 -2.77
CA VAL A 87 7.44 7.74 -2.96
C VAL A 87 7.90 6.50 -3.71
N VAL A 88 8.69 6.65 -4.78
CA VAL A 88 9.24 5.51 -5.54
C VAL A 88 10.06 4.60 -4.62
N LYS A 89 10.99 5.16 -3.84
CA LYS A 89 11.81 4.42 -2.87
C LYS A 89 10.97 3.74 -1.79
N ALA A 90 9.91 4.41 -1.31
CA ALA A 90 8.99 3.82 -0.35
C ALA A 90 8.27 2.60 -0.95
N CYS A 91 7.72 2.72 -2.16
CA CYS A 91 7.07 1.61 -2.87
C CYS A 91 8.02 0.43 -3.10
N GLU A 92 9.27 0.68 -3.50
CA GLU A 92 10.30 -0.36 -3.65
C GLU A 92 10.57 -1.09 -2.33
N THR A 93 10.68 -0.35 -1.23
CA THR A 93 10.91 -0.90 0.10
C THR A 93 9.74 -1.79 0.55
N ILE A 94 8.51 -1.33 0.31
CA ILE A 94 7.30 -2.09 0.59
C ILE A 94 7.19 -3.37 -0.25
N VAL A 95 7.54 -3.31 -1.54
CA VAL A 95 7.58 -4.51 -2.40
C VAL A 95 8.56 -5.52 -1.82
N ARG A 96 9.80 -5.09 -1.52
CA ARG A 96 10.84 -5.96 -0.93
C ARG A 96 10.37 -6.59 0.39
N ALA A 97 9.74 -5.80 1.25
CA ALA A 97 9.20 -6.27 2.52
C ALA A 97 8.10 -7.33 2.33
N HIS A 98 7.17 -7.12 1.39
CA HIS A 98 6.13 -8.10 1.09
C HIS A 98 6.72 -9.39 0.51
N GLU A 99 7.72 -9.28 -0.36
CA GLU A 99 8.40 -10.44 -0.95
C GLU A 99 9.10 -11.27 0.13
N ALA A 100 9.82 -10.62 1.05
CA ALA A 100 10.42 -11.29 2.22
C ALA A 100 9.35 -11.95 3.09
N CYS A 101 8.29 -11.21 3.44
CA CYS A 101 7.25 -11.70 4.34
C CYS A 101 6.48 -12.91 3.74
N VAL A 102 6.25 -12.93 2.42
CA VAL A 102 5.59 -14.05 1.72
C VAL A 102 6.39 -15.35 1.82
N VAL A 103 7.72 -15.27 1.79
CA VAL A 103 8.59 -16.45 1.94
C VAL A 103 8.47 -17.02 3.35
N THR A 104 8.40 -16.15 4.35
CA THR A 104 8.31 -16.52 5.77
C THR A 104 6.95 -17.05 6.17
N LEU A 105 5.87 -16.36 5.77
CA LEU A 105 4.50 -16.78 6.03
C LEU A 105 3.67 -16.58 4.77
N ASN A 106 3.42 -17.67 4.05
CA ASN A 106 2.80 -17.60 2.74
C ASN A 106 1.28 -17.46 2.82
N THR A 107 0.80 -16.24 3.04
CA THR A 107 -0.64 -15.95 2.99
C THR A 107 -1.08 -15.53 1.58
N GLU A 108 -2.31 -15.88 1.22
CA GLU A 108 -2.87 -15.49 -0.09
C GLU A 108 -2.93 -13.98 -0.28
N TYR A 109 -3.29 -13.25 0.78
CA TYR A 109 -3.42 -11.80 0.70
C TYR A 109 -2.08 -11.10 0.44
N GLN A 110 -0.99 -11.53 1.08
CA GLN A 110 0.34 -10.94 0.86
C GLN A 110 0.84 -11.20 -0.57
N ARG A 111 0.62 -12.41 -1.11
CA ARG A 111 0.98 -12.73 -2.50
C ARG A 111 0.25 -11.83 -3.48
N ASN A 112 -1.06 -11.65 -3.26
CA ASN A 112 -1.90 -10.83 -4.12
C ASN A 112 -1.49 -9.35 -4.06
N PHE A 113 -1.22 -8.84 -2.85
CA PHE A 113 -0.77 -7.46 -2.68
C PHE A 113 0.61 -7.19 -3.29
N SER A 114 1.58 -8.09 -3.11
CA SER A 114 2.91 -7.97 -3.74
C SER A 114 2.82 -7.86 -5.27
N LYS A 115 1.94 -8.64 -5.91
CA LYS A 115 1.69 -8.56 -7.36
C LYS A 115 1.13 -7.20 -7.76
N VAL A 116 0.16 -6.69 -6.99
CA VAL A 116 -0.49 -5.38 -7.24
C VAL A 116 0.52 -4.24 -7.10
N MET A 117 1.28 -4.19 -6.01
CA MET A 117 2.30 -3.16 -5.79
C MET A 117 3.38 -3.17 -6.87
N ARG A 118 3.84 -4.34 -7.32
CA ARG A 118 4.80 -4.45 -8.42
C ARG A 118 4.25 -3.87 -9.72
N SER A 119 2.98 -4.14 -10.02
CA SER A 119 2.31 -3.55 -11.19
C SER A 119 2.26 -2.03 -11.11
N ALA A 120 1.86 -1.48 -9.96
CA ALA A 120 1.84 -0.03 -9.73
C ALA A 120 3.24 0.60 -9.86
N LEU A 121 4.27 -0.03 -9.27
CA LEU A 121 5.65 0.46 -9.35
C LEU A 121 6.21 0.41 -10.79
N ALA A 122 5.81 -0.57 -11.60
CA ALA A 122 6.19 -0.61 -13.01
C ALA A 122 5.63 0.60 -13.77
N GLN A 123 4.36 0.96 -13.52
CA GLN A 123 3.71 2.11 -14.13
C GLN A 123 4.37 3.43 -13.71
N VAL A 124 4.67 3.58 -12.42
CA VAL A 124 5.42 4.73 -11.87
C VAL A 124 6.79 4.91 -12.57
N ARG A 125 7.42 3.81 -12.99
CA ARG A 125 8.70 3.82 -13.72
C ARG A 125 8.55 3.97 -15.24
N GLY A 126 7.37 4.28 -15.76
CA GLY A 126 7.14 4.44 -17.21
C GLY A 126 7.11 3.15 -18.00
N ARG A 127 7.02 2.00 -17.32
CA ARG A 127 6.75 0.73 -18.00
C ARG A 127 5.25 0.58 -18.12
N VAL A 128 4.73 1.02 -19.26
CA VAL A 128 3.31 0.89 -19.60
C VAL A 128 3.10 -0.44 -20.33
N PRO A 129 2.44 -1.43 -19.72
CA PRO A 129 2.02 -2.62 -20.45
C PRO A 129 0.95 -2.25 -21.48
N GLU A 130 0.91 -2.98 -22.59
CA GLU A 130 -0.07 -2.78 -23.69
C GLU A 130 -1.54 -2.82 -23.20
N ASP A 131 -1.76 -3.41 -22.03
CA ASP A 131 -3.06 -3.65 -21.44
C ASP A 131 -3.21 -2.99 -20.05
N LEU A 132 -3.12 -1.66 -20.03
CA LEU A 132 -3.35 -0.86 -18.82
C LEU A 132 -4.74 -1.06 -18.23
N GLY A 133 -5.76 -1.23 -19.09
CA GLY A 133 -7.15 -1.36 -18.69
C GLY A 133 -7.41 -2.62 -17.87
N GLU A 134 -6.99 -3.78 -18.36
CA GLU A 134 -7.15 -5.02 -17.58
C GLU A 134 -6.30 -5.01 -16.32
N GLN A 135 -5.13 -4.35 -16.32
CA GLN A 135 -4.33 -4.23 -15.09
C GLN A 135 -5.02 -3.39 -14.02
N HIS A 136 -5.67 -2.29 -14.40
CA HIS A 136 -6.48 -1.51 -13.45
C HIS A 136 -7.68 -2.32 -12.96
N GLN A 137 -8.34 -3.06 -13.85
CA GLN A 137 -9.48 -3.90 -13.48
C GLN A 137 -9.08 -5.02 -12.52
N ARG A 138 -8.02 -5.79 -12.82
CA ARG A 138 -7.50 -6.85 -11.93
C ARG A 138 -7.06 -6.29 -10.59
N ARG A 139 -6.49 -5.08 -10.56
CA ARG A 139 -6.13 -4.39 -9.31
C ARG A 139 -7.37 -4.08 -8.48
N ARG A 140 -8.43 -3.52 -9.09
CA ARG A 140 -9.71 -3.30 -8.40
C ARG A 140 -10.30 -4.60 -7.87
N GLU A 141 -10.31 -5.67 -8.66
CA GLU A 141 -10.84 -6.97 -8.24
C GLU A 141 -10.09 -7.54 -7.03
N LEU A 142 -8.76 -7.45 -7.02
CA LEU A 142 -7.95 -7.88 -5.89
C LEU A 142 -8.15 -7.01 -4.66
N LEU A 143 -8.28 -5.69 -4.82
CA LEU A 143 -8.54 -4.77 -3.72
C LEU A 143 -9.96 -4.90 -3.17
N ALA A 144 -10.91 -5.35 -4.00
CA ALA A 144 -12.29 -5.60 -3.58
C ALA A 144 -12.39 -6.70 -2.51
N LEU A 145 -11.39 -7.58 -2.41
CA LEU A 145 -11.29 -8.58 -1.34
C LEU A 145 -11.02 -7.97 0.04
N TYR A 146 -10.53 -6.73 0.09
CA TYR A 146 -10.15 -6.03 1.32
C TYR A 146 -11.08 -4.84 1.62
N ARG A 147 -12.29 -4.84 1.05
CA ARG A 147 -13.26 -3.78 1.32
C ARG A 147 -13.66 -3.76 2.79
N TRP A 148 -13.87 -2.55 3.28
CA TRP A 148 -14.37 -2.32 4.62
C TRP A 148 -15.86 -2.00 4.52
N THR A 149 -16.72 -2.87 5.07
CA THR A 149 -18.19 -2.66 5.02
C THR A 149 -18.65 -1.80 6.18
N GLY A 150 -19.26 -0.65 5.88
CA GLY A 150 -19.56 0.43 6.82
C GLY A 150 -18.74 1.64 6.43
N ASP A 151 -19.41 2.66 5.86
CA ASP A 151 -18.98 4.02 5.40
C ASP A 151 -17.56 4.26 4.82
N GLY A 152 -16.72 3.23 4.67
CA GLY A 152 -15.32 3.32 4.32
C GLY A 152 -14.38 3.74 5.46
N THR A 153 -14.87 3.96 6.68
CA THR A 153 -14.07 4.41 7.83
C THR A 153 -13.69 3.22 8.72
N GLY A 154 -12.43 3.16 9.17
CA GLY A 154 -11.87 1.99 9.85
C GLY A 154 -12.19 1.87 11.34
N LEU A 155 -13.12 2.70 11.83
CA LEU A 155 -13.73 2.51 13.14
C LEU A 155 -15.19 2.17 12.88
N ALA A 156 -15.68 1.07 13.45
CA ALA A 156 -17.10 0.77 13.49
C ALA A 156 -17.80 1.76 14.44
N LEU A 157 -17.93 3.01 14.01
CA LEU A 157 -18.62 4.10 14.71
C LEU A 157 -19.98 4.36 14.06
#